data_AF-A0A2L0CMX8-F1
#
_entry.id   AF-A0A2L0CMX8-F1
#
_cell.length_a   1.000
_cell.length_b   1.000
_cell.length_c   1.000
_cell.angle_alpha   90.00
_cell.angle_beta   90.00
_cell.angle_gamma   90.00
#
_symmetry.space_group_name_H-M   'P 1'
#
loop_
_entity.id
_entity.type
_entity.pdbx_description
1 polymer ?
#
loop_
_entity_poly.entity_id
_entity_poly.type
_entity_poly.pdbx_seq_one_letter_code
_entity_poly.pdbx_strand_id
1 'polypeptide(L)'
;GRLFILIVRKINSAIYRPKERQRTAIGVLDIFGFENFNHNSFEQFCINYANENLQQFFVRHIFKLEQEEYNLEAINWQHIEFVDNQDALDLIAIKQLNIMALIDEESKFPKGTDQTMLAKLHKTHGGNKNYLKPKSDINTSFGLNHFAGVVFYDTRGFLEKNRDTFSADLLQLITISNNKFLQQIFAEDIGMGSETRKRAPTLSTQFKKSLDSLMKTLSNSQPFFIRCIKPNEYKKPNLFDRELCCRQLRY
;
A
#
# COMPACT_ATOMS: atom_id res chain seq x y z
N GLY A 1 -6.79 9.78 12.98
CA GLY A 1 -5.58 8.96 13.22
C GLY A 1 -5.30 8.72 14.70
N ARG A 2 -4.85 9.73 15.46
CA ARG A 2 -4.25 9.55 16.79
C ARG A 2 -5.15 8.83 17.83
N LEU A 3 -6.44 9.16 17.89
CA LEU A 3 -7.38 8.49 18.80
C LEU A 3 -7.50 6.99 18.51
N PHE A 4 -7.58 6.61 17.23
CA PHE A 4 -7.64 5.20 16.82
C PHE A 4 -6.37 4.44 17.26
N ILE A 5 -5.19 5.04 17.05
CA ILE A 5 -3.92 4.46 17.50
C ILE A 5 -3.90 4.29 19.03
N LEU A 6 -4.43 5.25 19.80
CA LEU A 6 -4.54 5.12 21.25
C LEU A 6 -5.43 3.95 21.67
N ILE A 7 -6.58 3.77 20.99
CA ILE A 7 -7.48 2.64 21.25
C ILE A 7 -6.76 1.31 20.99
N VAL A 8 -6.08 1.18 19.85
CA VAL A 8 -5.30 -0.01 19.51
C VAL A 8 -4.19 -0.25 20.54
N ARG A 9 -3.46 0.77 20.96
CA ARG A 9 -2.43 0.67 22.01
C ARG A 9 -3.02 0.18 23.34
N LYS A 10 -4.19 0.70 23.74
CA LYS A 10 -4.87 0.25 24.96
C LYS A 10 -5.31 -1.22 24.86
N ILE A 11 -5.92 -1.62 23.76
CA ILE A 11 -6.29 -3.02 23.51
C ILE A 11 -5.05 -3.90 23.60
N ASN A 12 -3.96 -3.54 22.90
CA ASN A 12 -2.70 -4.28 22.93
C ASN A 12 -2.14 -4.41 24.35
N SER A 13 -2.14 -3.33 25.15
CA SER A 13 -1.67 -3.39 26.54
C SER A 13 -2.52 -4.29 27.44
N ALA A 14 -3.81 -4.44 27.15
CA ALA A 14 -4.71 -5.28 27.92
C ALA A 14 -4.57 -6.78 27.57
N ILE A 15 -4.30 -7.10 26.30
CA ILE A 15 -4.22 -8.49 25.81
C ILE A 15 -2.79 -9.04 25.80
N TYR A 16 -1.77 -8.19 25.63
CA TYR A 16 -0.39 -8.61 25.56
C TYR A 16 0.15 -8.96 26.95
N ARG A 17 0.57 -10.21 27.12
CA ARG A 17 1.23 -10.70 28.34
C ARG A 17 2.69 -11.05 28.05
N PRO A 18 3.66 -10.23 28.51
CA PRO A 18 5.08 -10.56 28.38
C PRO A 18 5.34 -11.92 29.04
N LYS A 19 6.10 -12.80 28.37
CA LYS A 19 6.57 -14.06 28.96
C LYS A 19 8.03 -14.30 28.56
N GLU A 20 8.71 -15.07 29.40
CA GLU A 20 10.14 -15.39 29.30
C GLU A 20 10.51 -16.34 28.14
N ARG A 21 9.54 -17.01 27.50
CA ARG A 21 9.77 -17.96 26.40
C ARG A 21 9.10 -17.50 25.10
N GLN A 22 9.75 -17.78 23.97
CA GLN A 22 9.17 -17.64 22.63
C GLN A 22 7.89 -18.48 22.51
N ARG A 23 6.87 -17.92 21.86
CA ARG A 23 5.62 -18.63 21.55
C ARG A 23 5.47 -18.78 20.04
N THR A 24 4.89 -19.89 19.61
CA THR A 24 4.27 -19.99 18.30
C THR A 24 3.01 -19.12 18.29
N ALA A 25 2.73 -18.49 17.15
CA ALA A 25 1.57 -17.64 16.97
C ALA A 25 0.93 -17.92 15.60
N ILE A 26 -0.39 -17.78 15.54
CA ILE A 26 -1.15 -17.80 14.28
C ILE A 26 -1.47 -16.35 13.95
N GLY A 27 -0.95 -15.88 12.81
CA GLY A 27 -1.28 -14.56 12.28
C GLY A 27 -2.52 -14.61 11.40
N VAL A 28 -3.39 -13.61 11.54
CA VAL A 28 -4.52 -13.40 10.62
C VAL A 28 -4.34 -12.01 10.02
N LEU A 29 -4.28 -11.95 8.69
CA LEU A 29 -4.20 -10.70 7.94
C LEU A 29 -5.53 -10.49 7.22
N ASP A 30 -6.23 -9.42 7.60
CA ASP A 30 -7.41 -8.91 6.89
C ASP A 30 -7.02 -7.58 6.26
N ILE A 31 -7.06 -7.53 4.93
CA ILE A 31 -6.62 -6.38 4.14
C ILE A 31 -7.55 -6.19 2.94
N PHE A 32 -7.70 -4.95 2.51
CA PHE A 32 -8.41 -4.61 1.29
C PHE A 32 -7.82 -5.34 0.09
N GLY A 33 -8.70 -5.90 -0.75
CA GLY A 33 -8.33 -6.45 -2.05
C GLY A 33 -7.97 -5.34 -3.05
N PHE A 34 -7.61 -5.76 -4.26
CA PHE A 34 -7.29 -4.86 -5.36
C PHE A 34 -8.48 -3.95 -5.71
N GLU A 35 -8.24 -2.65 -5.88
CA GLU A 35 -9.26 -1.64 -6.14
C GLU A 35 -9.09 -1.02 -7.53
N ASN A 36 -10.18 -0.97 -8.30
CA ASN A 36 -10.24 -0.23 -9.55
C ASN A 36 -11.62 0.40 -9.72
N PHE A 37 -11.73 1.68 -9.39
CA PHE A 37 -12.94 2.48 -9.50
C PHE A 37 -12.88 3.40 -10.72
N ASN A 38 -13.99 4.11 -10.99
CA ASN A 38 -14.04 5.16 -12.01
C ASN A 38 -13.06 6.31 -11.73
N HIS A 39 -12.75 6.55 -10.45
CA HIS A 39 -11.78 7.55 -10.00
C HIS A 39 -10.89 6.91 -8.93
N ASN A 40 -9.63 6.66 -9.28
CA ASN A 40 -8.62 6.14 -8.34
C ASN A 40 -7.68 7.27 -7.95
N SER A 41 -7.39 7.42 -6.67
CA SER A 41 -6.49 8.46 -6.17
C SER A 41 -5.34 7.85 -5.35
N PHE A 42 -4.64 8.66 -4.55
CA PHE A 42 -3.43 8.24 -3.83
C PHE A 42 -3.68 7.02 -2.92
N GLU A 43 -4.85 6.95 -2.29
CA GLU A 43 -5.26 5.87 -1.41
C GLU A 43 -5.36 4.55 -2.19
N GLN A 44 -6.02 4.54 -3.34
CA GLN A 44 -6.09 3.37 -4.23
C GLN A 44 -4.69 2.95 -4.71
N PHE A 45 -3.83 3.92 -5.02
CA PHE A 45 -2.45 3.62 -5.41
C PHE A 45 -1.68 2.89 -4.29
N CYS A 46 -1.81 3.34 -3.03
CA CYS A 46 -1.23 2.65 -1.88
C CYS A 46 -1.85 1.25 -1.65
N ILE A 47 -3.17 1.12 -1.75
CA ILE A 47 -3.88 -0.16 -1.60
C ILE A 47 -3.42 -1.15 -2.67
N ASN A 48 -3.34 -0.72 -3.93
CA ASN A 48 -2.91 -1.57 -5.03
C ASN A 48 -1.43 -1.94 -4.94
N TYR A 49 -0.57 -1.04 -4.43
CA TYR A 49 0.82 -1.39 -4.12
C TYR A 49 0.95 -2.47 -3.03
N ALA A 50 0.11 -2.42 -1.99
CA ALA A 50 0.06 -3.49 -0.98
C ALA A 50 -0.40 -4.82 -1.61
N ASN A 51 -1.44 -4.78 -2.44
CA ASN A 51 -1.91 -5.97 -3.15
C ASN A 51 -0.85 -6.54 -4.10
N GLU A 52 -0.06 -5.70 -4.78
CA GLU A 52 1.05 -6.12 -5.63
C GLU A 52 2.11 -6.90 -4.82
N ASN A 53 2.44 -6.44 -3.61
CA ASN A 53 3.39 -7.13 -2.72
C ASN A 53 2.84 -8.47 -2.23
N LEU A 54 1.56 -8.50 -1.84
CA LEU A 54 0.90 -9.73 -1.40
C LEU A 54 0.77 -10.74 -2.55
N GLN A 55 0.52 -10.27 -3.77
CA GLN A 55 0.52 -11.11 -4.96
C GLN A 55 1.92 -11.68 -5.21
N GLN A 56 2.98 -10.88 -5.11
CA GLN A 56 4.33 -11.40 -5.31
C GLN A 56 4.71 -12.43 -4.23
N PHE A 57 4.26 -12.21 -3.00
CA PHE A 57 4.41 -13.16 -1.91
C PHE A 57 3.65 -14.47 -2.18
N PHE A 58 2.41 -14.38 -2.65
CA PHE A 58 1.61 -15.54 -3.06
C PHE A 58 2.29 -16.32 -4.17
N VAL A 59 2.69 -15.64 -5.26
CA VAL A 59 3.35 -16.26 -6.41
C VAL A 59 4.63 -16.98 -6.00
N ARG A 60 5.43 -16.36 -5.12
CA ARG A 60 6.64 -16.97 -4.59
C ARG A 60 6.37 -18.24 -3.78
N HIS A 61 5.39 -18.21 -2.87
CA HIS A 61 5.14 -19.35 -1.97
C HIS A 61 4.42 -20.50 -2.66
N ILE A 62 3.46 -20.21 -3.54
CA ILE A 62 2.65 -21.24 -4.20
C ILE A 62 3.34 -21.82 -5.43
N PHE A 63 4.13 -21.04 -6.15
CA PHE A 63 4.78 -21.52 -7.37
C PHE A 63 6.28 -21.67 -7.19
N LYS A 64 7.02 -20.58 -6.92
CA LYS A 64 8.50 -20.63 -6.97
C LYS A 64 9.09 -21.66 -5.98
N LEU A 65 8.66 -21.63 -4.72
CA LEU A 65 9.16 -22.55 -3.70
C LEU A 65 8.74 -24.00 -3.95
N GLU A 66 7.50 -24.25 -4.37
CA GLU A 66 7.03 -25.61 -4.74
C GLU A 66 7.83 -26.19 -5.92
N GLN A 67 8.09 -25.37 -6.94
CA GLN A 67 8.91 -25.79 -8.09
C GLN A 67 10.36 -26.08 -7.70
N GLU A 68 10.93 -25.28 -6.80
CA GLU A 68 12.27 -25.53 -6.24
C GLU A 68 12.29 -26.86 -5.46
N GLU A 69 11.27 -27.16 -4.67
CA GLU A 69 11.15 -28.41 -3.90
C GLU A 69 11.04 -29.63 -4.84
N TYR A 70 10.17 -29.57 -5.86
CA TYR A 70 10.03 -30.68 -6.82
C TYR A 70 11.33 -30.96 -7.58
N ASN A 71 12.11 -29.92 -7.90
CA ASN A 71 13.42 -30.07 -8.50
C ASN A 71 14.42 -30.73 -7.55
N LEU A 72 14.41 -30.35 -6.26
CA LEU A 72 15.28 -30.94 -5.24
C LEU A 72 14.95 -32.42 -4.98
N GLU A 73 13.67 -32.77 -4.97
CA GLU A 73 13.20 -34.15 -4.79
C GLU A 73 13.27 -34.99 -6.07
N ALA A 74 13.71 -34.41 -7.20
CA ALA A 74 13.77 -35.04 -8.51
C ALA A 74 12.42 -35.65 -8.96
N ILE A 75 11.32 -35.00 -8.58
CA ILE A 75 9.98 -35.38 -9.02
C ILE A 75 9.82 -35.03 -10.49
N ASN A 76 9.13 -35.87 -11.26
CA ASN A 76 8.79 -35.53 -12.65
C ASN A 76 7.58 -34.58 -12.65
N TRP A 77 7.79 -33.31 -12.95
CA TRP A 77 6.75 -32.29 -12.98
C TRP A 77 6.88 -31.40 -14.24
N GLN A 78 5.80 -30.75 -14.64
CA GLN A 78 5.78 -29.82 -15.77
C GLN A 78 5.88 -28.39 -15.28
N HIS A 79 6.77 -27.60 -15.88
CA HIS A 79 6.91 -26.19 -15.54
C HIS A 79 5.58 -25.44 -15.74
N ILE A 80 5.06 -24.87 -14.65
CA ILE A 80 3.86 -24.04 -14.67
C ILE A 80 4.32 -22.60 -14.89
N GLU A 81 3.96 -22.04 -16.05
CA GLU A 81 4.13 -20.62 -16.30
C GLU A 81 3.19 -19.80 -15.43
N PHE A 82 3.73 -18.76 -14.79
CA PHE A 82 2.97 -17.79 -14.01
C PHE A 82 3.38 -16.37 -14.38
N VAL A 83 2.49 -15.41 -14.15
CA VAL A 83 2.77 -14.00 -14.40
C VAL A 83 3.48 -13.42 -13.17
N ASP A 84 4.78 -13.15 -13.31
CA ASP A 84 5.55 -12.44 -12.28
C ASP A 84 5.29 -10.94 -12.35
N ASN A 85 5.00 -10.34 -11.21
CA ASN A 85 4.71 -8.92 -11.08
C ASN A 85 5.87 -8.09 -10.50
N GLN A 86 7.07 -8.67 -10.41
CA GLN A 86 8.28 -7.97 -9.92
C GLN A 86 8.56 -6.67 -10.67
N ASP A 87 8.38 -6.64 -12.00
CA ASP A 87 8.62 -5.44 -12.80
C ASP A 87 7.67 -4.28 -12.43
N ALA A 88 6.44 -4.59 -11.98
CA ALA A 88 5.50 -3.58 -11.49
C ALA A 88 5.94 -3.06 -10.11
N LEU A 89 6.34 -3.95 -9.19
CA LEU A 89 6.88 -3.55 -7.89
C LEU A 89 8.15 -2.70 -8.01
N ASP A 90 9.02 -3.05 -8.94
CA ASP A 90 10.23 -2.31 -9.29
C ASP A 90 9.93 -0.89 -9.71
N LEU A 91 8.96 -0.71 -10.61
CA LEU A 91 8.49 0.59 -11.07
C LEU A 91 7.83 1.39 -9.94
N ILE A 92 7.03 0.74 -9.10
CA ILE A 92 6.23 1.43 -8.08
C ILE A 92 7.09 1.90 -6.90
N ALA A 93 7.95 1.04 -6.34
CA ALA A 93 8.59 1.33 -5.05
C ALA A 93 10.00 0.75 -4.80
N ILE A 94 10.51 -0.15 -5.64
CA ILE A 94 11.79 -0.85 -5.36
C ILE A 94 12.98 -0.22 -6.10
N LYS A 95 12.94 -0.06 -7.42
CA LYS A 95 14.09 0.45 -8.20
C LYS A 95 14.33 1.94 -7.95
N GLN A 96 15.52 2.44 -8.26
CA GLN A 96 15.81 3.87 -8.18
C GLN A 96 14.87 4.67 -9.08
N LEU A 97 14.56 5.90 -8.65
CA LEU A 97 13.62 6.79 -9.35
C LEU A 97 12.24 6.14 -9.60
N ASN A 98 11.81 5.22 -8.72
CA ASN A 98 10.47 4.66 -8.76
C ASN A 98 9.38 5.72 -8.49
N ILE A 99 8.13 5.37 -8.80
CA ILE A 99 6.97 6.27 -8.68
C ILE A 99 6.84 6.83 -7.26
N MET A 100 6.92 5.99 -6.22
CA MET A 100 6.83 6.45 -4.82
C MET A 100 7.94 7.44 -4.46
N ALA A 101 9.17 7.20 -4.91
CA ALA A 101 10.31 8.07 -4.68
C ALA A 101 10.13 9.43 -5.34
N LEU A 102 9.61 9.46 -6.58
CA LEU A 102 9.34 10.70 -7.30
C LEU A 102 8.19 11.50 -6.66
N ILE A 103 7.14 10.83 -6.17
CA ILE A 103 6.05 11.46 -5.41
C ILE A 103 6.61 12.06 -4.10
N ASP A 104 7.49 11.35 -3.40
CA ASP A 104 8.09 11.80 -2.15
C ASP A 104 9.01 13.00 -2.32
N GLU A 105 9.80 13.01 -3.39
CA GLU A 105 10.65 14.13 -3.77
C GLU A 105 9.81 15.39 -4.04
N GLU A 106 8.78 15.27 -4.88
CA GLU A 106 7.88 16.38 -5.21
C GLU A 106 7.04 16.85 -4.01
N SER A 107 6.67 15.94 -3.11
CA SER A 107 5.94 16.29 -1.88
C SER A 107 6.77 17.20 -0.97
N LYS A 108 8.09 17.03 -0.96
CA LYS A 108 9.03 17.82 -0.16
C LYS A 108 9.53 19.07 -0.89
N PHE A 109 9.35 19.14 -2.20
CA PHE A 109 9.81 20.27 -3.00
C PHE A 109 8.92 21.51 -2.76
N PRO A 110 9.46 22.68 -2.39
CA PRO A 110 8.66 23.87 -2.04
C PRO A 110 7.71 24.37 -3.14
N LYS A 111 8.06 24.13 -4.42
CA LYS A 111 7.24 24.48 -5.59
C LYS A 111 6.65 23.24 -6.27
N GLY A 112 6.64 22.10 -5.58
CA GLY A 112 6.10 20.84 -6.09
C GLY A 112 4.57 20.91 -6.17
N THR A 113 4.05 20.59 -7.35
CA THR A 113 2.62 20.56 -7.68
C THR A 113 2.27 19.20 -8.29
N ASP A 114 1.00 18.83 -8.28
CA ASP A 114 0.56 17.57 -8.90
C ASP A 114 0.92 17.52 -10.39
N GLN A 115 0.95 18.68 -11.07
CA GLN A 115 1.34 18.81 -12.47
C GLN A 115 2.85 18.58 -12.68
N THR A 116 3.71 19.18 -11.84
CA THR A 116 5.17 18.97 -11.94
C THR A 116 5.55 17.53 -11.63
N MET A 117 4.87 16.93 -10.64
CA MET A 117 5.02 15.52 -10.31
C MET A 117 4.59 14.62 -11.47
N LEU A 118 3.41 14.83 -12.05
CA LEU A 118 2.95 14.06 -13.20
C LEU A 118 3.89 14.20 -14.42
N ALA A 119 4.36 15.41 -14.72
CA ALA A 119 5.32 15.64 -15.78
C ALA A 119 6.64 14.88 -15.56
N LYS A 120 7.13 14.84 -14.31
CA LYS A 120 8.31 14.07 -13.91
C LYS A 120 8.07 12.57 -14.08
N LEU A 121 6.91 12.04 -13.67
CA LEU A 121 6.55 10.63 -13.88
C LEU A 121 6.52 10.26 -15.37
N HIS A 122 5.85 11.05 -16.21
CA HIS A 122 5.80 10.80 -17.66
C HIS A 122 7.19 10.85 -18.31
N LYS A 123 8.04 11.80 -17.90
CA LYS A 123 9.40 11.93 -18.42
C LYS A 123 10.26 10.72 -18.05
N THR A 124 10.18 10.27 -16.80
CA THR A 124 11.05 9.19 -16.29
C THR A 124 10.57 7.80 -16.72
N HIS A 125 9.26 7.57 -16.79
CA HIS A 125 8.68 6.24 -16.98
C HIS A 125 7.88 6.05 -18.27
N GLY A 126 7.77 7.06 -19.13
CA GLY A 126 6.95 6.97 -20.36
C GLY A 126 7.30 5.83 -21.31
N GLY A 127 8.52 5.27 -21.25
CA GLY A 127 8.95 4.10 -22.02
C GLY A 127 8.84 2.75 -21.29
N ASN A 128 8.38 2.71 -20.05
CA ASN A 128 8.25 1.47 -19.28
C ASN A 128 6.96 0.74 -19.65
N LYS A 129 7.03 -0.58 -19.92
CA LYS A 129 5.86 -1.41 -20.29
C LYS A 129 4.70 -1.39 -19.28
N ASN A 130 5.01 -1.17 -18.01
CA ASN A 130 4.02 -1.14 -16.92
C ASN A 130 3.53 0.28 -16.61
N TYR A 131 4.04 1.30 -17.30
CA TYR A 131 3.60 2.68 -17.16
C TYR A 131 2.84 3.13 -18.41
N LEU A 132 1.66 3.71 -18.21
CA LEU A 132 0.80 4.15 -19.30
C LEU A 132 0.58 5.65 -19.21
N LYS A 133 0.96 6.35 -20.29
CA LYS A 133 0.61 7.76 -20.46
C LYS A 133 -0.79 7.86 -21.10
N PRO A 134 -1.70 8.69 -20.56
CA PRO A 134 -2.96 8.98 -21.22
C PRO A 134 -2.76 9.54 -22.63
N LYS A 135 -3.72 9.29 -23.53
CA LYS A 135 -3.65 9.79 -24.92
C LYS A 135 -3.75 11.31 -25.05
N SER A 136 -4.37 11.98 -24.07
CA SER A 136 -4.55 13.44 -24.05
C SER A 136 -3.71 14.05 -22.94
N ASP A 137 -2.94 15.09 -23.26
CA ASP A 137 -2.13 15.83 -22.28
C ASP A 137 -2.99 16.67 -21.31
N ILE A 138 -4.28 16.85 -21.58
CA ILE A 138 -5.24 17.48 -20.64
C ILE A 138 -5.55 16.53 -19.47
N ASN A 139 -5.35 15.23 -19.66
CA ASN A 139 -5.65 14.25 -18.63
C ASN A 139 -4.56 14.24 -17.56
N THR A 140 -4.94 14.65 -16.34
CA THR A 140 -4.06 14.71 -15.16
C THR A 140 -3.99 13.36 -14.45
N SER A 141 -3.70 12.29 -15.19
CA SER A 141 -3.57 10.94 -14.64
C SER A 141 -2.35 10.20 -15.20
N PHE A 142 -1.92 9.18 -14.47
CA PHE A 142 -1.00 8.16 -14.98
C PHE A 142 -1.63 6.79 -14.83
N GLY A 143 -1.34 5.88 -15.75
CA GLY A 143 -1.81 4.51 -15.69
C GLY A 143 -0.69 3.54 -15.30
N LEU A 144 -1.06 2.47 -14.62
CA LEU A 144 -0.17 1.35 -14.31
C LEU A 144 -0.80 0.04 -14.76
N ASN A 145 0.03 -0.84 -15.30
CA ASN A 145 -0.35 -2.22 -15.59
C ASN A 145 -0.02 -3.09 -14.36
N HIS A 146 -1.03 -3.37 -13.54
CA HIS A 146 -0.93 -4.24 -12.37
C HIS A 146 -1.22 -5.70 -12.73
N PHE A 147 -0.94 -6.63 -11.80
CA PHE A 147 -1.31 -8.04 -11.98
C PHE A 147 -2.81 -8.25 -12.24
N ALA A 148 -3.67 -7.42 -11.63
CA ALA A 148 -5.13 -7.44 -11.79
C ALA A 148 -5.65 -6.56 -12.95
N GLY A 149 -4.75 -6.01 -13.76
CA GLY A 149 -5.07 -5.22 -14.94
C GLY A 149 -4.72 -3.73 -14.83
N VAL A 150 -5.15 -2.97 -15.82
CA VAL A 150 -4.79 -1.55 -15.95
C VAL A 150 -5.65 -0.68 -15.02
N VAL A 151 -4.97 0.18 -14.26
CA VAL A 151 -5.60 1.20 -13.39
C VAL A 151 -5.02 2.57 -13.71
N PHE A 152 -5.90 3.55 -13.88
CA PHE A 152 -5.51 4.96 -14.00
C PHE A 152 -5.76 5.69 -12.68
N TYR A 153 -4.73 6.41 -12.23
CA TYR A 153 -4.73 7.21 -11.01
C TYR A 153 -4.75 8.69 -11.36
N ASP A 154 -5.75 9.39 -10.83
CA ASP A 154 -5.88 10.84 -10.92
C ASP A 154 -4.90 11.51 -9.94
N THR A 155 -4.09 12.44 -10.45
CA THR A 155 -3.06 13.10 -9.63
C THR A 155 -3.58 14.28 -8.83
N ARG A 156 -4.84 14.69 -8.98
CA ARG A 156 -5.38 15.83 -8.21
C ARG A 156 -5.33 15.54 -6.70
N GLY A 157 -4.60 16.38 -5.97
CA GLY A 157 -4.42 16.28 -4.52
C GLY A 157 -3.47 15.16 -4.08
N PHE A 158 -2.72 14.52 -4.99
CA PHE A 158 -1.81 13.42 -4.64
C PHE A 158 -0.73 13.89 -3.66
N LEU A 159 -0.08 15.03 -3.94
CA LEU A 159 1.01 15.54 -3.10
C LEU A 159 0.50 15.96 -1.72
N GLU A 160 -0.67 16.59 -1.64
CA GLU A 160 -1.29 16.98 -0.38
C GLU A 160 -1.57 15.74 0.48
N LYS A 161 -2.21 14.73 -0.10
CA LYS A 161 -2.50 13.45 0.57
C LYS A 161 -1.23 12.74 1.04
N ASN A 162 -0.16 12.79 0.25
CA ASN A 162 1.12 12.16 0.61
C ASN A 162 1.89 12.92 1.70
N ARG A 163 1.73 14.25 1.82
CA ARG A 163 2.39 15.05 2.86
C ARG A 163 1.95 14.66 4.27
N ASP A 164 0.69 14.26 4.46
CA ASP A 164 0.11 13.81 5.74
C ASP A 164 0.48 14.73 6.93
N THR A 165 0.51 16.04 6.68
CA THR A 165 0.93 17.02 7.69
C THR A 165 -0.26 17.48 8.52
N PHE A 166 -0.15 17.34 9.84
CA PHE A 166 -1.06 18.00 10.76
C PHE A 166 -0.69 19.49 10.90
N SER A 167 -1.69 20.36 10.82
CA SER A 167 -1.46 21.82 10.89
C SER A 167 -0.79 22.22 12.22
N ALA A 168 0.26 23.04 12.11
CA ALA A 168 1.00 23.55 13.26
C ALA A 168 0.12 24.44 14.15
N ASP A 169 -0.77 25.23 13.54
CA ASP A 169 -1.68 26.12 14.26
C ASP A 169 -2.72 25.30 15.05
N LEU A 170 -3.26 24.24 14.44
CA LEU A 170 -4.15 23.31 15.14
C LEU A 170 -3.44 22.60 16.30
N LEU A 171 -2.16 22.26 16.14
CA LEU A 171 -1.36 21.66 17.22
C LEU A 171 -1.12 22.65 18.36
N GLN A 172 -0.91 23.94 18.05
CA GLN A 172 -0.79 24.97 19.07
C GLN A 172 -2.10 25.12 19.85
N LEU A 173 -3.25 25.13 19.16
CA LEU A 173 -4.57 25.14 19.79
C LEU A 173 -4.78 23.93 20.72
N ILE A 174 -4.35 22.75 20.30
CA ILE A 174 -4.39 21.54 21.15
C ILE A 174 -3.49 21.70 22.38
N THR A 175 -2.30 22.26 22.21
CA THR A 175 -1.34 22.49 23.31
C THR A 175 -1.93 23.40 24.38
N ILE A 176 -2.61 24.48 24.01
CA ILE A 176 -3.23 25.44 24.96
C ILE A 176 -4.63 25.02 25.44
N SER A 177 -5.15 23.89 24.95
CA SER A 177 -6.48 23.39 25.34
C SER A 177 -6.51 22.99 26.81
N ASN A 178 -7.63 23.25 27.50
CA ASN A 178 -7.87 22.73 28.85
C ASN A 178 -8.18 21.23 28.89
N ASN A 179 -8.35 20.58 27.73
CA ASN A 179 -8.64 19.16 27.63
C ASN A 179 -7.35 18.31 27.73
N LYS A 180 -7.09 17.79 28.93
CA LYS A 180 -5.92 16.93 29.21
C LYS A 180 -5.86 15.67 28.33
N PHE A 181 -7.01 15.08 27.99
CA PHE A 181 -7.06 13.91 27.14
C PHE A 181 -6.62 14.24 25.71
N LEU A 182 -7.04 15.40 25.19
CA LEU A 182 -6.62 15.89 23.88
C LEU A 182 -5.11 16.16 23.84
N GLN A 183 -4.56 16.81 24.87
CA GLN A 183 -3.12 17.00 25.02
C GLN A 183 -2.35 15.66 25.07
N GLN A 184 -2.88 14.68 25.79
CA GLN A 184 -2.27 13.35 25.89
C GLN A 184 -2.24 12.62 24.53
N ILE A 185 -3.33 12.70 23.74
CA ILE A 185 -3.40 12.07 22.41
C ILE A 185 -2.31 12.59 21.46
N PHE A 186 -1.94 13.87 21.60
CA PHE A 186 -0.96 14.55 20.75
C PHE A 186 0.40 14.76 21.42
N ALA A 187 0.69 14.09 22.56
CA ALA A 187 1.90 14.32 23.33
C ALA A 187 3.20 14.13 22.51
N GLU A 188 3.24 13.11 21.64
CA GLU A 188 4.36 12.86 20.72
C GLU A 188 4.53 14.02 19.72
N ASP A 189 3.43 14.57 19.19
CA ASP A 189 3.43 15.67 18.23
C ASP A 189 3.85 17.00 18.87
N ILE A 190 3.39 17.25 20.10
CA ILE A 190 3.75 18.45 20.88
C ILE A 190 5.24 18.45 21.24
N GLY A 191 5.80 17.28 21.56
CA GLY A 191 7.23 17.11 21.82
C GLY A 191 8.13 17.28 20.58
N MET A 192 7.56 17.20 19.37
CA MET A 192 8.31 17.42 18.14
C MET A 192 8.47 18.92 17.82
N GLY A 193 9.72 19.38 17.80
CA GLY A 193 10.09 20.71 17.32
C GLY A 193 9.58 21.01 15.89
N SER A 194 9.46 22.30 15.57
CA SER A 194 8.99 22.76 14.25
C SER A 194 9.87 22.25 13.09
N GLU A 195 11.19 22.23 13.28
CA GLU A 195 12.15 21.77 12.26
C GLU A 195 12.11 20.25 12.03
N THR A 196 11.86 19.46 13.06
CA THR A 196 11.67 18.01 12.92
C THR A 196 10.35 17.67 12.23
N ARG A 197 9.29 18.48 12.41
CA ARG A 197 8.02 18.33 11.69
C ARG A 197 8.14 18.56 10.18
N LYS A 198 8.96 19.52 9.73
CA LYS A 198 9.22 19.74 8.30
C LYS A 198 9.95 18.55 7.62
N ARG A 199 10.63 17.72 8.41
CA ARG A 199 11.34 16.51 7.95
C ARG A 199 10.56 15.24 8.23
N ALA A 200 9.28 15.35 8.60
CA ALA A 200 8.44 14.20 8.83
C ALA A 200 8.38 13.30 7.58
N PRO A 201 8.39 11.97 7.76
CA PRO A 201 8.24 11.05 6.64
C PRO A 201 6.86 11.23 6.00
N THR A 202 6.80 11.18 4.68
CA THR A 202 5.56 11.18 3.90
C THR A 202 4.73 9.93 4.19
N LEU A 203 3.44 9.99 3.86
CA LEU A 203 2.51 8.87 4.03
C LEU A 203 2.97 7.63 3.28
N SER A 204 3.40 7.77 2.02
CA SER A 204 3.96 6.67 1.24
C SER A 204 5.21 6.05 1.91
N THR A 205 6.11 6.86 2.46
CA THR A 205 7.31 6.38 3.17
C THR A 205 6.91 5.60 4.43
N GLN A 206 5.95 6.11 5.20
CA GLN A 206 5.44 5.42 6.40
C GLN A 206 4.71 4.12 6.03
N PHE A 207 3.89 4.17 4.97
CA PHE A 207 3.15 3.03 4.44
C PHE A 207 4.09 1.94 3.95
N LYS A 208 5.07 2.28 3.11
CA LYS A 208 6.09 1.36 2.61
C LYS A 208 6.84 0.67 3.74
N LYS A 209 7.32 1.42 4.75
CA LYS A 209 7.99 0.85 5.92
C LYS A 209 7.10 -0.15 6.68
N SER A 210 5.82 0.19 6.83
CA SER A 210 4.85 -0.67 7.52
C SER A 210 4.58 -1.95 6.72
N LEU A 211 4.44 -1.82 5.41
CA LEU A 211 4.26 -2.95 4.50
C LEU A 211 5.51 -3.84 4.47
N ASP A 212 6.71 -3.28 4.35
CA ASP A 212 7.97 -4.04 4.38
C ASP A 212 8.10 -4.85 5.68
N SER A 213 7.74 -4.24 6.82
CA SER A 213 7.69 -4.94 8.10
C SER A 213 6.67 -6.08 8.11
N LEU A 214 5.48 -5.86 7.56
CA LEU A 214 4.45 -6.89 7.43
C LEU A 214 4.94 -8.05 6.55
N MET A 215 5.50 -7.76 5.38
CA MET A 215 6.01 -8.77 4.45
C MET A 215 7.12 -9.60 5.08
N LYS A 216 8.00 -8.99 5.88
CA LYS A 216 9.04 -9.70 6.65
C LYS A 216 8.43 -10.60 7.72
N THR A 217 7.35 -10.20 8.38
CA THR A 217 6.64 -11.06 9.33
C THR A 217 6.02 -12.27 8.61
N LEU A 218 5.36 -12.03 7.47
CA LEU A 218 4.73 -13.08 6.67
C LEU A 218 5.73 -14.09 6.11
N SER A 219 6.91 -13.63 5.65
CA SER A 219 7.95 -14.50 5.08
C SER A 219 8.59 -15.45 6.09
N ASN A 220 8.41 -15.22 7.38
CA ASN A 220 8.89 -16.11 8.45
C ASN A 220 7.79 -17.03 8.98
N SER A 221 6.64 -17.09 8.30
CA SER A 221 5.48 -17.89 8.71
C SER A 221 5.06 -18.83 7.58
N GLN A 222 4.31 -19.88 7.92
CA GLN A 222 3.67 -20.74 6.93
C GLN A 222 2.35 -20.10 6.48
N PRO A 223 2.23 -19.66 5.21
CA PRO A 223 1.06 -18.92 4.76
C PRO A 223 -0.11 -19.85 4.38
N PHE A 224 -1.33 -19.38 4.65
CA PHE A 224 -2.57 -19.95 4.14
C PHE A 224 -3.39 -18.84 3.50
N PHE A 225 -3.87 -19.05 2.28
CA PHE A 225 -4.54 -18.02 1.50
C PHE A 225 -6.04 -18.31 1.39
N ILE A 226 -6.87 -17.31 1.72
CA ILE A 226 -8.32 -17.35 1.58
C ILE A 226 -8.71 -16.23 0.60
N ARG A 227 -9.25 -16.60 -0.57
CA ARG A 227 -9.76 -15.64 -1.56
C ARG A 227 -11.27 -15.51 -1.45
N CYS A 228 -11.73 -14.36 -0.97
CA CYS A 228 -13.15 -14.05 -0.87
C CYS A 228 -13.67 -13.48 -2.20
N ILE A 229 -14.75 -14.06 -2.74
CA ILE A 229 -15.37 -13.62 -4.00
C ILE A 229 -16.66 -12.84 -3.72
N LYS A 230 -16.75 -11.64 -4.28
CA LYS A 230 -17.97 -10.83 -4.26
C LYS A 230 -18.91 -11.27 -5.40
N PRO A 231 -20.11 -11.80 -5.09
CA PRO A 231 -20.99 -12.37 -6.12
C PRO A 231 -21.77 -11.32 -6.92
N ASN A 232 -22.00 -10.12 -6.36
CA ASN A 232 -22.66 -9.00 -7.03
C ASN A 232 -22.40 -7.66 -6.31
N GLU A 233 -22.60 -6.54 -7.02
CA GLU A 233 -22.50 -5.17 -6.49
C GLU A 233 -23.69 -4.74 -5.61
N TYR A 234 -24.83 -5.41 -5.75
CA TYR A 234 -26.09 -5.04 -5.09
C TYR A 234 -26.21 -5.54 -3.64
N LYS A 235 -25.20 -6.26 -3.14
CA LYS A 235 -25.19 -6.89 -1.81
C LYS A 235 -26.40 -7.81 -1.57
N LYS A 236 -26.88 -8.48 -2.62
CA LYS A 236 -28.05 -9.38 -2.55
C LYS A 236 -27.64 -10.85 -2.48
N PRO A 237 -28.27 -11.67 -1.63
CA PRO A 237 -28.07 -13.12 -1.70
C PRO A 237 -28.64 -13.68 -3.02
N ASN A 238 -28.13 -14.84 -3.45
CA ASN A 238 -28.59 -15.58 -4.64
C ASN A 238 -28.54 -14.81 -5.98
N LEU A 239 -27.79 -13.70 -6.05
CA LEU A 239 -27.54 -12.96 -7.28
C LEU A 239 -26.08 -13.15 -7.69
N PHE A 240 -25.85 -13.73 -8.86
CA PHE A 240 -24.52 -14.06 -9.36
C PHE A 240 -24.21 -13.29 -10.64
N ASP A 241 -23.30 -12.33 -10.55
CA ASP A 241 -22.71 -11.64 -11.68
C ASP A 241 -21.52 -12.44 -12.19
N ARG A 242 -21.72 -13.10 -13.34
CA ARG A 242 -20.70 -13.96 -13.97
C ARG A 242 -19.44 -13.19 -14.34
N GLU A 243 -19.59 -11.99 -14.92
CA GLU A 243 -18.45 -11.21 -15.38
C GLU A 243 -17.63 -10.70 -14.19
N LEU A 244 -18.30 -10.20 -13.16
CA LEU A 244 -17.65 -9.77 -11.93
C LEU A 244 -16.88 -10.91 -11.23
N CYS A 245 -17.49 -12.09 -11.12
CA CYS A 245 -16.84 -13.25 -10.50
C CYS A 245 -15.67 -13.75 -11.36
N CYS A 246 -15.83 -13.84 -12.68
CA CYS A 246 -14.75 -14.24 -13.58
C CYS A 246 -13.56 -13.28 -13.54
N ARG A 247 -13.79 -11.96 -13.39
CA ARG A 247 -12.68 -11.00 -13.20
C ARG A 247 -11.92 -11.29 -11.91
N GLN A 248 -12.61 -11.51 -10.79
CA GLN A 248 -11.98 -11.82 -9.50
C GLN A 248 -11.20 -13.14 -9.49
N LEU A 249 -11.61 -14.12 -10.28
CA LEU A 249 -10.90 -15.39 -10.43
C LEU A 249 -9.62 -15.28 -11.28
N ARG A 250 -9.53 -14.25 -12.14
CA ARG A 250 -8.38 -14.00 -13.01
C ARG A 250 -7.34 -13.09 -12.36
N TYR A 251 -7.70 -12.36 -11.31
CA TYR A 251 -6.76 -11.65 -10.44
C TYR A 251 -5.89 -12.65 -9.68
#